data_AF-A0A2X2STS1-F1
#
_entry.id   AF-A0A2X2STS1-F1
#
_cell.length_a   1.000
_cell.length_b   1.000
_cell.length_c   1.000
_cell.angle_alpha   90.00
_cell.angle_beta   90.00
_cell.angle_gamma   90.00
#
_symmetry.space_group_name_H-M   'P 1'
#
loop_
_entity.id
_entity.type
_entity.pdbx_description
1 polymer ?
#
loop_
_entity_poly.entity_id
_entity_poly.type
_entity_poly.pdbx_seq_one_letter_code
_entity_poly.pdbx_strand_id
1 'polypeptide(L)'
;MAKKALVTGRTQNRTALGIIAAYLEMYPSTTLSELKQIFAKSSVCPDAGIGELFYTTKDLEAEKKAGNEWFEKDQACFTQDGEWLKVKGNKIAFCKMWTAPSLAKLQQKAEQYGITAQVDDLPKTDPNYKVGYAITYEGGKKGIPFWVWIVLLVLLAGIAYFLLANK
;
A
#
# COMPACT_ATOMS: atom_id res chain seq x y z
N MET A 1 -15.26 9.69 9.01
CA MET A 1 -14.74 8.42 9.57
C MET A 1 -13.27 8.33 9.21
N ALA A 2 -12.41 7.91 10.14
CA ALA A 2 -11.02 7.61 9.82
C ALA A 2 -10.99 6.48 8.76
N LYS A 3 -10.24 6.67 7.67
CA LYS A 3 -10.04 5.64 6.64
C LYS A 3 -9.38 4.44 7.34
N LYS A 4 -9.96 3.26 7.25
CA LYS A 4 -9.34 2.02 7.74
C LYS A 4 -8.92 1.18 6.56
N ALA A 5 -7.87 0.40 6.71
CA ALA A 5 -7.42 -0.55 5.70
C ALA A 5 -7.26 -1.94 6.33
N LEU A 6 -7.75 -2.95 5.62
CA LEU A 6 -7.43 -4.35 5.86
C LEU A 6 -6.47 -4.82 4.77
N VAL A 7 -5.31 -5.35 5.16
CA VAL A 7 -4.33 -5.93 4.26
C VAL A 7 -4.35 -7.45 4.39
N THR A 8 -4.59 -8.16 3.30
CA THR A 8 -4.44 -9.61 3.25
C THR A 8 -3.24 -9.96 2.37
N GLY A 9 -2.24 -10.64 2.91
CA GLY A 9 -1.06 -11.08 2.14
C GLY A 9 -0.95 -12.59 2.07
N ARG A 10 -0.49 -13.12 0.92
CA ARG A 10 -0.27 -14.58 0.74
C ARG A 10 0.87 -15.14 1.59
N THR A 11 1.80 -14.28 1.98
CA THR A 11 2.99 -14.62 2.74
C THR A 11 3.35 -13.46 3.67
N GLN A 12 4.22 -13.71 4.64
CA GLN A 12 4.64 -12.71 5.62
C GLN A 12 5.23 -11.46 4.97
N ASN A 13 6.18 -11.63 4.04
CA ASN A 13 6.83 -10.52 3.36
C ASN A 13 5.88 -9.74 2.43
N ARG A 14 4.90 -10.41 1.80
CA ARG A 14 3.86 -9.74 1.00
C ARG A 14 2.89 -8.96 1.88
N THR A 15 2.57 -9.49 3.05
CA THR A 15 1.76 -8.78 4.05
C THR A 15 2.48 -7.52 4.53
N ALA A 16 3.77 -7.61 4.84
CA ALA A 16 4.58 -6.44 5.21
C ALA A 16 4.62 -5.38 4.10
N LEU A 17 4.81 -5.79 2.84
CA LEU A 17 4.76 -4.89 1.70
C LEU A 17 3.38 -4.21 1.56
N GLY A 18 2.31 -4.98 1.72
CA GLY A 18 0.94 -4.49 1.67
C GLY A 18 0.62 -3.49 2.79
N ILE A 19 1.15 -3.70 4.00
CA ILE A 19 1.01 -2.76 5.13
C ILE A 19 1.61 -1.41 4.77
N ILE A 20 2.84 -1.38 4.25
CA ILE A 20 3.48 -0.11 3.88
C ILE A 20 2.77 0.54 2.69
N ALA A 21 2.34 -0.25 1.70
CA ALA A 21 1.57 0.26 0.57
C ALA A 21 0.24 0.90 1.02
N ALA A 22 -0.48 0.28 1.95
CA ALA A 22 -1.69 0.85 2.55
C ALA A 22 -1.39 2.15 3.31
N TYR A 23 -0.31 2.18 4.07
CA TYR A 23 0.13 3.37 4.78
C TYR A 23 0.40 4.54 3.82
N LEU A 24 1.16 4.33 2.75
CA LEU A 24 1.46 5.40 1.79
C LEU A 24 0.22 5.91 1.04
N GLU A 25 -0.78 5.05 0.79
CA GLU A 25 -2.07 5.44 0.19
C GLU A 25 -2.96 6.22 1.17
N MET A 26 -2.85 5.95 2.47
CA MET A 26 -3.58 6.66 3.52
C MET A 26 -2.92 7.98 3.91
N TYR A 27 -1.59 8.05 3.82
CA TYR A 27 -0.77 9.20 4.18
C TYR A 27 0.15 9.61 3.00
N PRO A 28 -0.43 10.11 1.89
CA PRO A 28 0.34 10.39 0.65
C PRO A 28 1.35 11.54 0.80
N SER A 29 1.26 12.32 1.89
CA SER A 29 2.20 13.39 2.20
C SER A 29 3.49 12.92 2.86
N THR A 30 3.60 11.66 3.28
CA THR A 30 4.79 11.13 3.97
C THR A 30 6.02 11.13 3.05
N THR A 31 7.13 11.66 3.57
CA THR A 31 8.44 11.63 2.95
C THR A 31 9.18 10.31 3.24
N LEU A 32 10.24 10.01 2.49
CA LEU A 32 11.06 8.82 2.76
C LEU A 32 11.68 8.86 4.16
N SER A 33 12.12 10.04 4.62
CA SER A 33 12.73 10.20 5.95
C SER A 33 11.73 9.89 7.06
N GLU A 34 10.51 10.44 6.97
CA GLU A 34 9.44 10.14 7.93
C GLU A 34 9.06 8.66 7.90
N LEU A 35 8.99 8.06 6.70
CA LEU A 35 8.70 6.64 6.56
C LEU A 35 9.76 5.76 7.26
N LYS A 36 11.05 6.08 7.07
CA LYS A 36 12.17 5.39 7.75
C LYS A 36 12.14 5.56 9.26
N GLN A 37 11.66 6.70 9.77
CA GLN A 37 11.51 6.94 11.22
C GLN A 37 10.31 6.18 11.81
N ILE A 38 9.17 6.20 11.13
CA ILE A 38 7.93 5.55 11.59
C ILE A 38 8.09 4.02 11.60
N PHE A 39 8.68 3.47 10.54
CA PHE A 39 8.92 2.04 10.37
C PHE A 39 10.42 1.73 10.42
N ALA A 40 11.10 2.23 11.45
CA ALA A 40 12.52 1.97 11.64
C ALA A 40 12.79 0.47 11.83
N LYS A 41 13.82 -0.05 11.16
CA LYS A 41 14.25 -1.46 11.27
C LYS A 41 14.36 -1.91 12.72
N SER A 42 15.05 -1.14 13.55
CA SER A 42 15.27 -1.45 14.98
C SER A 42 13.96 -1.63 15.76
N SER A 43 12.89 -0.98 15.33
CA SER A 43 11.58 -1.06 15.97
C SER A 43 10.73 -2.22 15.43
N VAL A 44 10.61 -2.35 14.11
CA VAL A 44 9.64 -3.29 13.50
C VAL A 44 10.26 -4.58 12.95
N CYS A 45 11.56 -4.59 12.63
CA CYS A 45 12.25 -5.76 12.07
C CYS A 45 13.73 -5.85 12.48
N PRO A 46 14.05 -5.90 13.78
CA PRO A 46 15.42 -5.80 14.28
C PRO A 46 16.33 -6.97 13.86
N ASP A 47 15.73 -8.11 13.54
CA ASP A 47 16.35 -9.36 13.14
C ASP A 47 16.63 -9.48 11.64
N ALA A 48 16.25 -8.49 10.83
CA ALA A 48 16.62 -8.48 9.42
C ALA A 48 18.15 -8.31 9.27
N GLY A 49 18.78 -9.16 8.46
CA GLY A 49 20.22 -9.13 8.18
C GLY A 49 20.70 -7.93 7.32
N ILE A 50 19.87 -6.91 7.12
CA ILE A 50 20.16 -5.72 6.30
C ILE A 50 20.29 -4.45 7.15
N GLY A 51 20.88 -3.39 6.60
CA GLY A 51 21.08 -2.11 7.29
C GLY A 51 19.77 -1.36 7.55
N GLU A 52 18.89 -1.30 6.56
CA GLU A 52 17.63 -0.53 6.62
C GLU A 52 16.47 -1.31 5.99
N LEU A 53 15.23 -0.78 6.04
CA LEU A 53 14.08 -1.43 5.38
C LEU A 53 13.72 -0.81 4.02
N PHE A 54 14.18 0.41 3.74
CA PHE A 54 13.78 1.21 2.58
C PHE A 54 14.99 1.68 1.80
N TYR A 55 15.09 1.25 0.55
CA TYR A 55 16.24 1.53 -0.31
C TYR A 55 15.80 2.34 -1.54
N THR A 56 16.48 3.43 -1.82
CA THR A 56 16.38 4.12 -3.11
C THR A 56 17.12 3.31 -4.19
N THR A 57 16.89 3.62 -5.47
CA THR A 57 17.67 2.99 -6.55
C THR A 57 19.17 3.23 -6.41
N LYS A 58 19.57 4.41 -5.89
CA LYS A 58 20.98 4.73 -5.61
C LYS A 58 21.55 3.86 -4.49
N ASP A 59 20.78 3.60 -3.44
CA ASP A 59 21.22 2.73 -2.34
C ASP A 59 21.42 1.29 -2.84
N LEU A 60 20.52 0.79 -3.68
CA LEU A 60 20.66 -0.54 -4.31
C LEU A 60 21.90 -0.63 -5.21
N GLU A 61 22.19 0.42 -6.00
CA GLU A 61 23.41 0.48 -6.81
C GLU A 61 24.68 0.51 -5.93
N ALA A 62 24.63 1.18 -4.78
CA ALA A 62 25.74 1.22 -3.83
C ALA A 62 26.00 -0.15 -3.21
N GLU A 63 24.95 -0.87 -2.78
CA GLU A 63 25.04 -2.25 -2.27
C GLU A 63 25.66 -3.18 -3.32
N LYS A 64 25.24 -3.06 -4.59
CA LYS A 64 25.80 -3.82 -5.70
C LYS A 64 27.28 -3.52 -5.92
N LYS A 65 27.68 -2.25 -5.89
CA LYS A 65 29.10 -1.83 -6.04
C LYS A 65 29.97 -2.26 -4.86
N ALA A 66 29.39 -2.35 -3.66
CA ALA A 66 30.09 -2.80 -2.46
C ALA A 66 30.38 -4.32 -2.45
N GLY A 67 29.95 -5.06 -3.48
CA GLY A 67 30.17 -6.51 -3.56
C GLY A 67 29.30 -7.30 -2.60
N ASN A 68 28.14 -6.76 -2.22
CA ASN A 68 27.21 -7.42 -1.34
C ASN A 68 26.42 -8.53 -2.08
N GLU A 69 27.12 -9.62 -2.44
CA GLU A 69 26.61 -10.65 -3.35
C GLU A 69 25.30 -11.29 -2.88
N TRP A 70 25.15 -11.51 -1.57
CA TRP A 70 23.93 -12.11 -1.02
C TRP A 70 22.72 -11.17 -1.18
N PHE A 71 22.92 -9.85 -1.14
CA PHE A 71 21.84 -8.88 -1.27
C PHE A 71 21.18 -8.94 -2.65
N GLU A 72 21.99 -9.11 -3.70
CA GLU A 72 21.51 -9.26 -5.08
C GLU A 72 21.01 -10.68 -5.34
N LYS A 73 21.79 -11.71 -4.98
CA LYS A 73 21.47 -13.12 -5.25
C LYS A 73 20.18 -13.58 -4.57
N ASP A 74 20.00 -13.20 -3.30
CA ASP A 74 18.86 -13.63 -2.51
C ASP A 74 17.69 -12.62 -2.58
N GLN A 75 17.84 -11.59 -3.43
CA GLN A 75 16.84 -10.54 -3.64
C GLN A 75 16.34 -9.93 -2.32
N ALA A 76 17.26 -9.37 -1.53
CA ALA A 76 16.95 -8.85 -0.19
C ALA A 76 15.81 -7.82 -0.16
N CYS A 77 15.52 -7.17 -1.29
CA CYS A 77 14.41 -6.23 -1.45
C CYS A 77 13.43 -6.59 -2.59
N PHE A 78 12.22 -6.03 -2.49
CA PHE A 78 11.18 -5.97 -3.51
C PHE A 78 11.57 -5.00 -4.63
N THR A 79 11.92 -5.55 -5.79
CA THR A 79 12.46 -4.81 -6.95
C THR A 79 11.82 -5.23 -8.27
N GLN A 80 10.87 -6.17 -8.27
CA GLN A 80 10.15 -6.56 -9.48
C GLN A 80 9.03 -5.55 -9.81
N ASP A 81 8.50 -5.65 -11.03
CA ASP A 81 7.40 -4.81 -11.47
C ASP A 81 6.17 -4.97 -10.57
N GLY A 82 5.57 -3.84 -10.21
CA GLY A 82 4.44 -3.79 -9.27
C GLY A 82 4.82 -3.89 -7.79
N GLU A 83 6.07 -4.20 -7.43
CA GLU A 83 6.50 -4.30 -6.03
C GLU A 83 7.09 -3.00 -5.45
N TRP A 84 7.51 -2.08 -6.32
CA TRP A 84 8.07 -0.79 -5.91
C TRP A 84 7.05 0.07 -5.16
N LEU A 85 7.44 0.53 -3.97
CA LEU A 85 6.70 1.56 -3.25
C LEU A 85 6.90 2.91 -3.94
N LYS A 86 5.86 3.72 -3.97
CA LYS A 86 5.91 5.10 -4.48
C LYS A 86 5.87 6.06 -3.31
N VAL A 87 6.97 6.75 -3.05
CA VAL A 87 7.08 7.76 -1.99
C VAL A 87 7.38 9.11 -2.64
N LYS A 88 6.41 10.03 -2.63
CA LYS A 88 6.52 11.35 -3.29
C LYS A 88 6.98 11.26 -4.75
N GLY A 89 6.51 10.25 -5.48
CA GLY A 89 6.87 10.01 -6.88
C GLY A 89 8.18 9.22 -7.10
N ASN A 90 8.97 8.98 -6.04
CA ASN A 90 10.19 8.17 -6.13
C ASN A 90 9.89 6.69 -5.93
N LYS A 91 10.62 5.84 -6.68
CA LYS A 91 10.60 4.39 -6.49
C LYS A 91 11.47 4.02 -5.30
N ILE A 92 10.88 3.33 -4.33
CA ILE A 92 11.55 2.83 -3.12
C ILE A 92 11.38 1.33 -3.05
N ALA A 93 12.49 0.60 -2.95
CA ALA A 93 12.50 -0.83 -2.70
C ALA A 93 12.34 -1.08 -1.20
N PHE A 94 11.65 -2.17 -0.88
CA PHE A 94 11.36 -2.56 0.50
C PHE A 94 11.94 -3.92 0.83
N CYS A 95 12.43 -4.10 2.05
CA CYS A 95 12.96 -5.36 2.56
C CYS A 95 11.99 -6.54 2.37
N LYS A 96 12.50 -7.69 1.90
CA LYS A 96 11.78 -8.98 1.84
C LYS A 96 11.95 -9.86 3.08
N MET A 97 12.92 -9.56 3.94
CA MET A 97 13.28 -10.39 5.09
C MET A 97 12.33 -10.10 6.26
N TRP A 98 11.39 -11.01 6.50
CA TRP A 98 10.37 -10.87 7.55
C TRP A 98 10.18 -12.19 8.29
N THR A 99 10.48 -12.19 9.59
CA THR A 99 10.09 -13.26 10.51
C THR A 99 8.68 -13.03 11.04
N ALA A 100 8.07 -14.04 11.65
CA ALA A 100 6.73 -13.89 12.22
C ALA A 100 6.68 -12.87 13.37
N PRO A 101 7.66 -12.85 14.31
CA PRO A 101 7.73 -11.82 15.35
C PRO A 101 7.87 -10.39 14.79
N SER A 102 8.66 -10.20 13.74
CA SER A 102 8.83 -8.87 13.14
C SER A 102 7.60 -8.42 12.35
N LEU A 103 6.92 -9.33 11.66
CA LEU A 103 5.62 -9.02 11.07
C LEU A 103 4.59 -8.59 12.13
N ALA A 104 4.54 -9.29 13.27
CA ALA A 104 3.64 -8.92 14.38
C ALA A 104 3.93 -7.52 14.93
N LYS A 105 5.20 -7.13 15.06
CA LYS A 105 5.59 -5.76 15.43
C LYS A 105 5.15 -4.74 14.39
N LEU A 106 5.31 -5.06 13.11
CA LEU A 106 4.84 -4.20 12.03
C LEU A 106 3.32 -4.03 12.05
N GLN A 107 2.56 -5.11 12.26
CA GLN A 107 1.10 -5.09 12.39
C GLN A 107 0.67 -4.19 13.55
N GLN A 108 1.26 -4.38 14.74
CA GLN A 108 0.98 -3.55 15.91
C GLN A 108 1.29 -2.07 15.66
N LYS A 109 2.38 -1.77 14.94
CA LYS A 109 2.72 -0.40 14.56
C LYS A 109 1.71 0.18 13.56
N ALA A 110 1.27 -0.62 12.60
CA ALA A 110 0.33 -0.21 11.55
C ALA A 110 -1.09 0.05 12.08
N GLU A 111 -1.52 -0.65 13.13
CA GLU A 111 -2.82 -0.45 13.78
C GLU A 111 -2.99 0.98 14.30
N GLN A 112 -1.91 1.62 14.77
CA GLN A 112 -1.89 3.03 15.19
C GLN A 112 -2.30 3.99 14.06
N TYR A 113 -2.19 3.53 12.82
CA TYR A 113 -2.52 4.28 11.61
C TYR A 113 -3.82 3.82 10.95
N GLY A 114 -4.58 2.92 11.60
CA GLY A 114 -5.85 2.40 11.09
C GLY A 114 -5.71 1.25 10.10
N ILE A 115 -4.56 0.56 10.10
CA ILE A 115 -4.26 -0.54 9.19
C ILE A 115 -4.20 -1.84 9.99
N THR A 116 -5.07 -2.79 9.66
CA THR A 116 -4.98 -4.17 10.13
C THR A 116 -4.46 -5.05 9.02
N ALA A 117 -3.83 -6.17 9.36
CA ALA A 117 -3.30 -7.09 8.35
C ALA A 117 -3.32 -8.54 8.79
N GLN A 118 -3.43 -9.45 7.83
CA GLN A 118 -3.36 -10.90 8.05
C GLN A 118 -2.61 -11.62 6.93
N VAL A 119 -2.00 -12.74 7.28
CA VAL A 119 -1.50 -13.72 6.31
C VAL A 119 -2.62 -14.73 6.07
N ASP A 120 -3.08 -14.85 4.83
CA ASP A 120 -4.18 -15.76 4.48
C ASP A 120 -4.06 -16.20 3.02
N ASP A 121 -4.88 -17.18 2.61
CA ASP A 121 -5.00 -17.49 1.19
C ASP A 121 -5.66 -16.31 0.45
N LEU A 122 -5.01 -15.86 -0.60
CA LEU A 122 -5.46 -14.74 -1.43
C LEU A 122 -5.41 -15.18 -2.89
N PRO A 123 -6.57 -15.44 -3.53
CA PRO A 123 -6.60 -15.86 -4.91
C PRO A 123 -6.17 -14.71 -5.83
N LYS A 124 -5.46 -15.04 -6.92
CA LYS A 124 -5.05 -14.03 -7.92
C LYS A 124 -6.23 -13.38 -8.65
N THR A 125 -7.42 -13.97 -8.55
CA THR A 125 -8.67 -13.44 -9.10
C THR A 125 -9.32 -12.38 -8.22
N ASP A 126 -8.78 -12.12 -7.01
CA ASP A 126 -9.27 -11.03 -6.16
C ASP A 126 -9.10 -9.68 -6.89
N PRO A 127 -10.14 -8.84 -6.96
CA PRO A 127 -10.10 -7.58 -7.70
C PRO A 127 -9.09 -6.57 -7.13
N ASN A 128 -8.71 -6.71 -5.86
CA ASN A 128 -7.72 -5.87 -5.18
C ASN A 128 -6.32 -6.50 -5.15
N TYR A 129 -6.12 -7.66 -5.79
CA TYR A 129 -4.84 -8.35 -5.81
C TYR A 129 -3.73 -7.49 -6.44
N LYS A 130 -2.62 -7.35 -5.70
CA LYS A 130 -1.38 -6.70 -6.13
C LYS A 130 -0.19 -7.50 -5.64
N VAL A 131 0.54 -8.11 -6.58
CA VAL A 131 1.83 -8.78 -6.34
C VAL A 131 1.86 -9.63 -5.04
N GLY A 132 0.78 -10.34 -4.70
CA GLY A 132 0.72 -11.21 -3.53
C GLY A 132 0.10 -10.62 -2.26
N TYR A 133 -0.43 -9.39 -2.29
CA TYR A 133 -1.30 -8.85 -1.24
C TYR A 133 -2.54 -8.19 -1.84
N ALA A 134 -3.55 -7.92 -1.03
CA ALA A 134 -4.72 -7.11 -1.37
C ALA A 134 -4.99 -6.11 -0.24
N ILE A 135 -5.56 -4.96 -0.59
CA ILE A 135 -5.92 -3.92 0.38
C ILE A 135 -7.39 -3.55 0.19
N THR A 136 -8.17 -3.69 1.26
CA THR A 136 -9.57 -3.27 1.30
C THR A 136 -9.69 -2.06 2.21
N TYR A 137 -10.22 -0.95 1.69
CA TYR A 137 -10.41 0.28 2.47
C TYR A 137 -11.86 0.41 2.95
N GLU A 138 -12.03 0.56 4.26
CA GLU A 138 -13.31 0.89 4.86
C GLU A 138 -13.42 2.40 5.09
N GLY A 139 -14.63 2.94 4.90
CA GLY A 139 -14.94 4.35 5.17
C GLY A 139 -14.62 5.33 4.04
N GLY A 140 -14.31 4.85 2.82
CA GLY A 140 -14.27 5.69 1.63
C GLY A 140 -15.67 6.22 1.29
N LYS A 141 -15.78 7.50 0.91
CA LYS A 141 -17.03 8.03 0.32
C LYS A 141 -17.35 7.15 -0.89
N LYS A 142 -18.39 6.33 -0.82
CA LYS A 142 -19.01 5.79 -2.03
C LYS A 142 -19.37 7.01 -2.88
N GLY A 143 -18.71 7.18 -4.02
CA GLY A 143 -19.10 8.19 -4.98
C GLY A 143 -20.59 8.03 -5.26
N ILE A 144 -21.28 9.15 -5.54
CA ILE A 144 -22.70 9.10 -5.88
C ILE A 144 -22.85 8.11 -7.03
N PRO A 145 -23.63 7.03 -6.87
CA PRO A 145 -23.77 6.01 -7.89
C PRO A 145 -24.19 6.60 -9.24
N PHE A 146 -23.65 6.08 -10.35
CA PHE A 146 -23.91 6.61 -11.70
C PHE A 146 -25.41 6.76 -12.02
N TRP A 147 -26.26 5.86 -11.52
CA TRP A 147 -27.71 5.93 -11.71
C TRP A 147 -28.37 7.19 -11.14
N VAL A 148 -27.82 7.77 -10.07
CA VAL A 148 -28.33 9.03 -9.50
C VAL A 148 -28.13 10.18 -10.47
N TRP A 149 -27.05 10.17 -11.26
CA TRP A 149 -26.82 11.17 -12.32
C TRP A 149 -27.82 11.01 -13.47
N ILE A 150 -28.20 9.77 -13.81
CA ILE A 150 -29.25 9.50 -14.81
C ILE A 150 -30.60 10.07 -14.34
N VAL A 151 -30.98 9.82 -13.09
CA VAL A 151 -32.24 10.35 -12.51
C VAL A 151 -32.25 11.88 -12.52
N LEU A 152 -31.13 12.52 -12.16
CA LEU A 152 -31.00 13.98 -12.21
C LEU A 152 -31.18 14.53 -13.63
N LEU A 153 -30.59 13.87 -14.64
CA LEU A 153 -30.72 14.24 -16.05
C LEU A 153 -32.17 14.15 -16.54
N VAL A 154 -32.89 13.09 -16.17
CA VAL A 154 -34.31 12.91 -16.52
C VAL A 154 -35.19 13.98 -15.87
N LEU A 155 -34.94 14.31 -14.60
CA LEU A 155 -35.65 15.39 -13.90
C LEU A 155 -35.45 16.75 -14.58
N LEU A 156 -34.21 17.09 -14.92
CA LEU A 156 -33.89 18.35 -15.62
C LEU A 156 -34.53 18.42 -17.01
N ALA A 157 -34.52 17.31 -17.76
CA ALA A 157 -35.19 17.22 -19.06
C ALA A 157 -36.71 17.39 -18.94
N GLY A 158 -37.34 16.78 -17.93
CA GLY A 158 -38.77 16.93 -17.65
C GLY A 158 -39.16 18.37 -17.29
N ILE A 159 -38.36 19.05 -16.46
CA ILE A 159 -38.58 20.47 -16.12
C ILE A 159 -38.44 21.35 -17.36
N ALA A 160 -37.39 21.14 -18.17
CA ALA A 160 -37.19 21.91 -19.39
C ALA A 160 -38.35 21.72 -20.39
N TYR A 161 -38.82 20.49 -20.56
CA TYR A 161 -39.99 20.18 -21.40
C TYR A 161 -41.26 20.87 -20.89
N PHE A 162 -41.54 20.80 -19.58
CA PHE A 162 -42.71 21.45 -18.99
C PHE A 162 -42.69 22.98 -19.15
N LEU A 163 -41.52 23.61 -18.97
CA LEU A 163 -41.36 25.06 -19.16
C LEU A 163 -41.47 25.49 -20.62
N LEU A 164 -41.08 24.64 -21.57
CA LEU A 164 -41.22 24.92 -23.01
C LEU A 164 -42.64 24.65 -23.53
N ALA A 165 -43.33 23.65 -22.98
CA ALA A 165 -44.70 23.29 -23.38
C ALA A 165 -45.77 24.23 -22.81
N ASN A 166 -45.47 24.95 -21.71
CA ASN A 166 -46.36 25.94 -21.09
C ASN A 166 -45.95 27.40 -21.43
N LYS A 167 -45.17 27.61 -22.48
CA LYS A 167 -44.97 28.92 -23.13
C LYS A 167 -45.90 29.05 -24.33
#